data_AF-A0AAU3PRR3-F1
#
_entry.id   AF-A0AAU3PRR3-F1
#
_cell.length_a   1.000
_cell.length_b   1.000
_cell.length_c   1.000
_cell.angle_alpha   90.00
_cell.angle_beta   90.00
_cell.angle_gamma   90.00
#
_symmetry.space_group_name_H-M   'P 1'
#
loop_
_entity.id
_entity.type
_entity.pdbx_description
1 polymer ?
#
loop_
_entity_poly.entity_id
_entity_poly.type
_entity_poly.pdbx_seq_one_letter_code
_entity_poly.pdbx_strand_id
1 'polypeptide(L)'
;MKNKARALALALGVLAIGYYLWHGITFDSDDPYVLAWVGWQMSLPIIALTIVPVVFAFTADGILPALTGLNSSEFQGGQMGLGTVRSFRHTGVTLNDQPQVRIEFSVEGVDGKVFPSTARMIVPLTELALLRPGVVLPVRYLPGRTDKVEVDMSGNGAEAQRAMNASMMRKGFTTEAKLDIAERGIRAQAVVQSLSVPGEIRDGHSKIELALRVTRPDGSTFGTRVEKFLPPTAVGYVQVGRIVQVSYLPENELEVVLTLPVNA
;
A
#
# COMPACT_ATOMS: atom_id res chain seq x y z
N MET A 1 -9.36 -17.06 15.70
CA MET A 1 -9.04 -18.49 15.43
C MET A 1 -7.57 -18.82 15.66
N LYS A 2 -6.62 -18.03 15.14
CA LYS A 2 -5.16 -18.22 15.31
C LYS A 2 -4.70 -18.46 16.77
N ASN A 3 -5.19 -17.67 17.74
CA ASN A 3 -4.83 -17.82 19.15
C ASN A 3 -5.34 -19.14 19.77
N LYS A 4 -6.52 -19.62 19.35
CA LYS A 4 -7.06 -20.90 19.81
C LYS A 4 -6.22 -22.08 19.30
N ALA A 5 -5.76 -22.02 18.04
CA ALA A 5 -4.89 -23.04 17.46
C ALA A 5 -3.53 -23.11 18.17
N ARG A 6 -2.92 -21.97 18.49
CA ARG A 6 -1.66 -21.92 19.26
C ARG A 6 -1.82 -22.46 20.68
N ALA A 7 -2.90 -22.08 21.37
CA ALA A 7 -3.19 -22.56 22.72
C ALA A 7 -3.43 -24.08 22.73
N LEU A 8 -4.18 -24.59 21.75
CA LEU A 8 -4.42 -26.03 21.58
C LEU A 8 -3.11 -26.80 21.33
N ALA A 9 -2.26 -26.31 20.42
CA ALA A 9 -0.98 -26.94 20.11
C ALA A 9 -0.05 -26.98 21.33
N LEU A 10 0.02 -25.89 22.11
CA LEU A 10 0.77 -25.86 23.36
C LEU A 10 0.21 -26.85 24.40
N ALA A 11 -1.11 -26.87 24.60
CA ALA A 11 -1.74 -27.79 25.53
C ALA A 11 -1.46 -29.25 25.17
N LEU A 12 -1.59 -29.61 23.89
CA LEU A 12 -1.26 -30.95 23.38
C LEU A 12 0.23 -31.27 23.56
N GLY A 13 1.12 -30.32 23.29
CA GLY A 13 2.56 -30.49 23.47
C GLY A 13 2.94 -30.72 24.94
N VAL A 14 2.36 -29.94 25.86
CA VAL A 14 2.58 -30.11 27.30
C VAL A 14 2.04 -31.45 27.80
N LEU A 15 0.85 -31.86 27.35
CA LEU A 15 0.28 -33.16 27.71
C LEU A 15 1.11 -34.33 27.16
N ALA A 16 1.59 -34.23 25.92
CA ALA A 16 2.44 -35.23 25.28
C ALA A 16 3.77 -35.41 26.04
N ILE A 17 4.43 -34.30 26.39
CA ILE A 17 5.68 -34.31 27.16
C ILE A 17 5.42 -34.80 28.60
N GLY A 18 4.35 -34.34 29.22
CA GLY A 18 3.96 -34.73 30.58
C GLY A 18 3.66 -36.23 30.70
N TYR A 19 2.93 -36.79 29.74
CA TYR A 19 2.65 -38.23 29.67
C TYR A 19 3.93 -39.05 29.49
N TYR A 20 4.83 -38.61 28.59
CA TYR A 20 6.11 -39.27 28.36
C TYR A 20 6.99 -39.28 29.63
N LEU A 21 7.08 -38.15 30.33
CA LEU A 21 7.83 -38.05 31.59
C LEU A 21 7.20 -38.90 32.70
N TRP A 22 5.87 -38.86 32.83
CA TRP A 22 5.16 -39.67 33.81
C TRP A 22 5.40 -41.16 33.57
N HIS A 23 5.24 -41.63 32.33
CA HIS A 23 5.47 -43.02 31.95
C HIS A 23 6.90 -43.50 32.25
N GLY A 24 7.91 -42.68 31.95
CA GLY A 24 9.31 -43.03 32.24
C GLY A 24 9.65 -43.07 33.74
N ILE A 25 8.95 -42.29 34.57
CA ILE A 25 9.15 -42.25 36.03
C ILE A 25 8.37 -43.37 36.74
N THR A 26 7.19 -43.74 36.25
CA THR A 26 6.35 -44.82 36.81
C THR A 26 6.59 -46.17 36.15
N PHE A 27 7.70 -46.33 35.44
CA PHE A 27 8.05 -47.56 34.74
C PHE A 27 8.24 -48.72 35.73
N ASP A 28 7.60 -49.85 35.45
CA ASP A 28 7.72 -51.08 36.22
C ASP A 28 8.41 -52.16 35.37
N SER A 29 9.17 -53.05 35.99
CA SER A 29 10.00 -54.05 35.29
C SER A 29 9.22 -55.15 34.57
N ASP A 30 7.89 -55.19 34.72
CA ASP A 30 6.97 -56.11 34.05
C ASP A 30 6.40 -55.58 32.71
N ASP A 31 6.78 -54.37 32.29
CA ASP A 31 6.34 -53.76 31.02
C ASP A 31 7.02 -54.45 29.80
N PRO A 32 6.33 -54.71 28.67
CA PRO A 32 6.91 -55.43 27.51
C PRO A 32 8.08 -54.74 26.82
N TYR A 33 8.43 -53.52 27.23
CA TYR A 33 9.50 -52.72 26.67
C TYR A 33 10.74 -52.80 27.58
N VAL A 34 11.89 -53.21 27.01
CA VAL A 34 13.15 -53.40 27.74
C VAL A 34 13.75 -52.09 28.28
N LEU A 35 13.27 -50.92 27.81
CA LEU A 35 13.79 -49.60 28.16
C LEU A 35 12.64 -48.64 28.49
N ALA A 36 12.64 -48.11 29.72
CA ALA A 36 11.63 -47.18 30.26
C ALA A 36 11.31 -45.94 29.39
N TRP A 37 12.25 -45.57 28.52
CA TRP A 37 12.21 -44.34 27.73
C TRP A 37 12.11 -44.60 26.22
N VAL A 38 12.17 -45.87 25.78
CA VAL A 38 12.24 -46.22 24.35
C VAL A 38 11.07 -47.12 23.99
N GLY A 39 10.06 -46.51 23.38
CA GLY A 39 8.81 -47.15 22.93
C GLY A 39 8.00 -46.22 22.04
N TRP A 40 6.76 -46.59 21.70
CA TRP A 40 5.88 -45.75 20.89
C TRP A 40 5.55 -44.41 21.57
N GLN A 41 5.64 -44.36 22.90
CA GLN A 41 5.47 -43.18 23.75
C GLN A 41 6.46 -42.07 23.38
N MET A 42 7.65 -42.41 22.87
CA MET A 42 8.65 -41.46 22.38
C MET A 42 8.20 -40.71 21.12
N SER A 43 7.21 -41.24 20.39
CA SER A 43 6.63 -40.52 19.24
C SER A 43 5.90 -39.24 19.66
N LEU A 44 5.31 -39.21 20.87
CA LEU A 44 4.53 -38.08 21.37
C LEU A 44 5.38 -36.79 21.53
N PRO A 45 6.54 -36.79 22.22
CA PRO A 45 7.39 -35.60 22.29
C PRO A 45 7.98 -35.22 20.94
N ILE A 46 8.28 -36.18 20.05
CA ILE A 46 8.77 -35.89 18.68
C ILE A 46 7.69 -35.16 17.86
N ILE A 47 6.46 -35.67 17.90
CA ILE A 47 5.30 -35.04 17.27
C ILE A 47 5.05 -33.65 17.87
N ALA A 48 5.10 -33.50 19.19
CA ALA A 48 4.94 -32.21 19.86
C ALA A 48 6.03 -31.21 19.43
N LEU A 49 7.29 -31.63 19.41
CA LEU A 49 8.44 -30.82 18.98
C LEU A 49 8.34 -30.39 17.51
N THR A 50 7.59 -31.12 16.69
CA THR A 50 7.40 -30.80 15.26
C THR A 50 6.16 -29.94 15.05
N ILE A 51 5.02 -30.35 15.60
CA ILE A 51 3.73 -29.69 15.39
C ILE A 51 3.70 -28.32 16.06
N VAL A 52 4.26 -28.16 17.27
CA VAL A 52 4.19 -26.87 17.97
C VAL A 52 4.92 -25.76 17.19
N PRO A 53 6.19 -25.93 16.77
CA PRO A 53 6.86 -24.92 15.94
C PRO A 53 6.16 -24.69 14.60
N VAL A 54 5.67 -25.74 13.94
CA VAL A 54 4.93 -25.62 12.66
C VAL A 54 3.66 -24.80 12.85
N VAL A 55 2.81 -25.11 13.83
CA VAL A 55 1.59 -24.35 14.11
C VAL A 55 1.92 -22.89 14.42
N PHE A 56 2.99 -22.62 15.18
CA PHE A 56 3.41 -21.26 15.48
C PHE A 56 3.93 -20.52 14.24
N ALA A 57 4.73 -21.16 13.39
CA ALA A 57 5.24 -20.58 12.15
C ALA A 57 4.10 -20.25 11.17
N PHE A 58 3.20 -21.20 10.92
CA PHE A 58 2.10 -21.00 9.96
C PHE A 58 0.97 -20.12 10.48
N THR A 59 0.78 -20.00 11.80
CA THR A 59 -0.15 -19.00 12.36
C THR A 59 0.51 -17.66 12.62
N ALA A 60 1.83 -17.51 12.48
CA ALA A 60 2.53 -16.23 12.65
C ALA A 60 2.13 -15.25 11.55
N ASP A 61 1.86 -14.01 11.96
CA ASP A 61 1.49 -12.95 11.04
C ASP A 61 2.66 -12.61 10.10
N GLY A 62 2.47 -12.85 8.80
CA GLY A 62 3.41 -12.47 7.74
C GLY A 62 4.04 -13.64 6.98
N ILE A 63 3.93 -14.89 7.44
CA ILE A 63 4.52 -16.05 6.73
C ILE A 63 3.58 -16.57 5.63
N LEU A 64 2.30 -16.80 5.94
CA LEU A 64 1.31 -17.26 4.95
C LEU A 64 1.06 -16.27 3.78
N PRO A 65 0.89 -14.95 4.03
CA PRO A 65 0.79 -13.96 2.95
C PRO A 65 2.05 -13.90 2.08
N ALA A 66 3.23 -14.08 2.70
CA ALA A 66 4.51 -14.06 1.99
C ALA A 66 4.73 -15.28 1.08
N LEU A 67 4.16 -16.44 1.42
CA LEU A 67 4.22 -17.63 0.57
C LEU A 67 3.21 -17.60 -0.60
N THR A 68 2.10 -16.89 -0.42
CA THR A 68 1.00 -16.87 -1.40
C THR A 68 1.00 -15.62 -2.28
N GLY A 69 1.75 -14.57 -1.90
CA GLY A 69 1.72 -13.27 -2.57
C GLY A 69 0.39 -12.51 -2.40
N LEU A 70 -0.52 -13.02 -1.56
CA LEU A 70 -1.86 -12.48 -1.37
C LEU A 70 -2.00 -11.88 0.02
N ASN A 71 -2.84 -10.85 0.14
CA ASN A 71 -3.26 -10.33 1.43
C ASN A 71 -3.90 -11.45 2.27
N SER A 72 -3.73 -11.37 3.59
CA SER A 72 -4.36 -12.33 4.48
C SER A 72 -5.88 -12.23 4.37
N SER A 73 -6.60 -13.33 4.58
CA SER A 73 -8.07 -13.39 4.41
C SER A 73 -8.83 -12.35 5.24
N GLU A 74 -8.24 -11.87 6.34
CA GLU A 74 -8.77 -10.80 7.18
C GLU A 74 -8.74 -9.43 6.47
N PHE A 75 -7.70 -9.17 5.65
CA PHE A 75 -7.48 -7.89 4.96
C PHE A 75 -7.94 -7.90 3.50
N GLN A 76 -8.28 -9.06 2.91
CA GLN A 76 -8.87 -9.14 1.56
C GLN A 76 -10.19 -8.35 1.44
N GLY A 77 -10.99 -8.28 2.51
CA GLY A 77 -12.19 -7.44 2.60
C GLY A 77 -11.98 -6.08 3.27
N GLY A 78 -10.71 -5.71 3.52
CA GLY A 78 -10.35 -4.45 4.17
C GLY A 78 -10.62 -3.23 3.28
N GLN A 79 -10.85 -2.08 3.91
CA GLN A 79 -11.03 -0.83 3.17
C GLN A 79 -9.69 -0.38 2.57
N MET A 80 -9.75 0.18 1.36
CA MET A 80 -8.59 0.75 0.68
C MET A 80 -8.24 2.12 1.29
N GLY A 81 -6.98 2.28 1.67
CA GLY A 81 -6.40 3.54 2.12
C GLY A 81 -5.04 3.80 1.45
N LEU A 82 -4.45 4.95 1.73
CA LEU A 82 -3.14 5.33 1.22
C LEU A 82 -2.16 5.43 2.39
N GLY A 83 -1.15 4.56 2.39
CA GLY A 83 -0.09 4.55 3.39
C GLY A 83 1.13 5.32 2.91
N THR A 84 1.45 6.44 3.53
CA THR A 84 2.75 7.10 3.35
C THR A 84 3.80 6.49 4.27
N VAL A 85 4.87 5.95 3.70
CA VAL A 85 5.99 5.36 4.45
C VAL A 85 6.64 6.45 5.32
N ARG A 86 6.70 6.23 6.63
CA ARG A 86 7.47 7.07 7.57
C ARG A 86 8.86 6.51 7.80
N SER A 87 8.93 5.21 8.07
CA SER A 87 10.17 4.50 8.34
C SER A 87 9.99 3.03 7.98
N PHE A 88 11.09 2.30 7.81
CA PHE A 88 11.06 0.86 7.73
C PHE A 88 12.29 0.27 8.42
N ARG A 89 12.17 -0.96 8.91
CA ARG A 89 13.27 -1.71 9.53
C ARG A 89 13.21 -3.17 9.18
N HIS A 90 14.37 -3.81 9.07
CA HIS A 90 14.43 -5.27 8.91
C HIS A 90 13.94 -5.94 10.20
N THR A 91 13.21 -7.04 10.05
CA THR A 91 12.69 -7.82 11.18
C THR A 91 13.67 -8.90 11.65
N GLY A 92 14.74 -9.16 10.89
CA GLY A 92 15.67 -10.26 11.10
C GLY A 92 15.21 -11.58 10.46
N VAL A 93 14.01 -11.63 9.89
CA VAL A 93 13.49 -12.80 9.15
C VAL A 93 13.73 -12.60 7.66
N THR A 94 14.19 -13.63 6.97
CA THR A 94 14.30 -13.68 5.51
C THR A 94 13.53 -14.88 4.97
N LEU A 95 13.03 -14.78 3.74
CA LEU A 95 12.43 -15.88 2.99
C LEU A 95 13.04 -15.88 1.59
N ASN A 96 13.67 -16.98 1.18
CA ASN A 96 14.35 -17.07 -0.13
C ASN A 96 15.30 -15.88 -0.38
N ASP A 97 16.13 -15.54 0.61
CA ASP A 97 17.06 -14.39 0.59
C ASP A 97 16.41 -13.00 0.47
N GLN A 98 15.09 -12.92 0.53
CA GLN A 98 14.35 -11.66 0.56
C GLN A 98 14.03 -11.28 2.02
N PRO A 99 14.43 -10.08 2.48
CA PRO A 99 14.18 -9.67 3.85
C PRO A 99 12.72 -9.33 4.10
N GLN A 100 12.22 -9.75 5.26
CA GLN A 100 10.97 -9.24 5.81
C GLN A 100 11.24 -7.90 6.52
N VAL A 101 10.55 -6.86 6.07
CA VAL A 101 10.61 -5.52 6.67
C VAL A 101 9.33 -5.20 7.44
N ARG A 102 9.48 -4.44 8.52
CA ARG A 102 8.38 -3.76 9.20
C ARG A 102 8.38 -2.31 8.77
N ILE A 103 7.28 -1.87 8.20
CA ILE A 103 7.09 -0.52 7.67
C ILE A 103 6.12 0.22 8.60
N GLU A 104 6.48 1.44 8.97
CA GLU A 104 5.62 2.37 9.69
C GLU A 104 4.97 3.31 8.68
N PHE A 105 3.65 3.34 8.68
CA PHE A 105 2.85 4.13 7.75
C PHE A 105 2.11 5.26 8.48
N SER A 106 1.97 6.39 7.80
CA SER A 106 0.89 7.35 8.02
C SER A 106 -0.21 6.99 7.03
N VAL A 107 -1.29 6.36 7.49
CA VAL A 107 -2.37 5.88 6.62
C VAL A 107 -3.48 6.90 6.57
N GLU A 108 -3.88 7.31 5.37
CA GLU A 108 -5.08 8.08 5.11
C GLU A 108 -6.22 7.14 4.71
N GLY A 109 -7.28 7.12 5.50
CA GLY A 109 -8.48 6.30 5.26
C GLY A 109 -9.43 6.90 4.22
N VAL A 110 -10.48 6.15 3.89
CA VAL A 110 -11.56 6.61 3.00
C VAL A 110 -12.33 7.81 3.57
N ASP A 111 -12.35 7.95 4.89
CA ASP A 111 -12.94 9.08 5.61
C ASP A 111 -12.01 10.30 5.68
N GLY A 112 -10.78 10.18 5.16
CA GLY A 112 -9.77 11.22 5.18
C GLY A 112 -9.05 11.39 6.51
N LYS A 113 -9.34 10.56 7.50
CA LYS A 113 -8.57 10.57 8.75
C LYS A 113 -7.20 9.95 8.51
N VAL A 114 -6.19 10.56 9.11
CA VAL A 114 -4.82 10.05 9.08
C VAL A 114 -4.50 9.39 10.42
N PHE A 115 -4.02 8.16 10.38
CA PHE A 115 -3.63 7.41 11.58
C PHE A 115 -2.30 6.68 11.37
N PRO A 116 -1.49 6.51 12.44
CA PRO A 116 -0.28 5.71 12.37
C PRO A 116 -0.64 4.23 12.30
N SER A 117 0.05 3.49 11.45
CA SER A 117 -0.13 2.04 11.34
C SER A 117 1.17 1.33 10.97
N THR A 118 1.17 0.00 11.07
CA THR A 118 2.33 -0.82 10.73
C THR A 118 1.97 -1.96 9.79
N ALA A 119 2.86 -2.26 8.85
CA ALA A 119 2.78 -3.45 8.01
C ALA A 119 4.05 -4.28 8.10
N ARG A 120 3.93 -5.57 7.82
CA ARG A 120 5.06 -6.46 7.59
C ARG A 120 4.92 -7.09 6.21
N MET A 121 5.99 -7.06 5.44
CA MET A 121 6.03 -7.66 4.11
C MET A 121 7.43 -8.12 3.77
N ILE A 122 7.52 -9.02 2.81
CA ILE A 122 8.77 -9.44 2.21
C ILE A 122 8.98 -8.60 0.98
N VAL A 123 10.14 -7.96 0.90
CA VAL A 123 10.49 -7.07 -0.21
C VAL A 123 11.73 -7.64 -0.89
N PRO A 124 11.71 -7.83 -2.22
CA PRO A 124 12.90 -8.22 -2.97
C PRO A 124 14.05 -7.24 -2.70
N LEU A 125 15.29 -7.76 -2.61
CA LEU A 125 16.46 -6.94 -2.31
C LEU A 125 16.66 -5.80 -3.33
N THR A 126 16.31 -6.04 -4.59
CA THR A 126 16.34 -5.06 -5.68
C THR A 126 15.33 -3.92 -5.51
N GLU A 127 14.23 -4.16 -4.79
CA GLU A 127 13.15 -3.19 -4.59
C GLU A 127 13.26 -2.44 -3.26
N LEU A 128 14.11 -2.90 -2.32
CA LEU A 128 14.32 -2.20 -1.04
C LEU A 128 14.75 -0.74 -1.23
N ALA A 129 15.52 -0.43 -2.28
CA ALA A 129 15.94 0.93 -2.59
C ALA A 129 14.77 1.85 -2.97
N LEU A 130 13.65 1.28 -3.44
CA LEU A 130 12.43 2.02 -3.79
C LEU A 130 11.63 2.37 -2.53
N LEU A 131 11.76 1.59 -1.47
CA LEU A 131 11.05 1.82 -0.20
C LEU A 131 11.76 2.93 0.59
N ARG A 132 11.31 4.17 0.41
CA ARG A 132 11.86 5.35 1.09
C ARG A 132 10.78 6.09 1.87
N PRO A 133 11.14 6.82 2.94
CA PRO A 133 10.22 7.76 3.57
C PRO A 133 9.58 8.70 2.55
N GLY A 134 8.26 8.89 2.65
CA GLY A 134 7.46 9.71 1.73
C GLY A 134 6.82 8.94 0.58
N VAL A 135 7.22 7.70 0.30
CA VAL A 135 6.56 6.86 -0.71
C VAL A 135 5.13 6.55 -0.28
N VAL A 136 4.17 6.67 -1.19
CA VAL A 136 2.76 6.35 -0.95
C VAL A 136 2.45 4.99 -1.56
N LEU A 137 1.93 4.08 -0.75
CA LEU A 137 1.53 2.74 -1.17
C LEU A 137 0.04 2.53 -0.88
N PRO A 138 -0.71 1.83 -1.76
CA PRO A 138 -2.07 1.42 -1.44
C PRO A 138 -2.05 0.38 -0.32
N VAL A 139 -2.91 0.56 0.68
CA VAL A 139 -3.00 -0.33 1.84
C VAL A 139 -4.43 -0.74 2.12
N ARG A 140 -4.60 -1.96 2.64
CA ARG A 140 -5.84 -2.46 3.22
C ARG A 140 -5.80 -2.23 4.72
N TYR A 141 -6.82 -1.56 5.25
CA TYR A 141 -7.00 -1.33 6.68
C TYR A 141 -8.39 -1.77 7.15
N LEU A 142 -8.50 -2.04 8.44
CA LEU A 142 -9.75 -2.39 9.10
C LEU A 142 -10.17 -1.21 10.00
N PRO A 143 -11.36 -0.62 9.82
CA PRO A 143 -11.78 0.54 10.60
C PRO A 143 -11.76 0.33 12.13
N GLY A 144 -12.00 -0.90 12.59
CA GLY A 144 -11.94 -1.27 14.01
C GLY A 144 -10.54 -1.64 14.51
N ARG A 145 -9.54 -1.68 13.62
CA ARG A 145 -8.17 -2.12 13.93
C ARG A 145 -7.15 -1.38 13.05
N THR A 146 -6.81 -0.17 13.47
CA THR A 146 -5.94 0.75 12.72
C THR A 146 -4.44 0.60 13.04
N ASP A 147 -4.07 -0.17 14.07
CA ASP A 147 -2.68 -0.45 14.45
C ASP A 147 -1.89 -1.24 13.39
N LYS A 148 -2.63 -1.97 12.54
CA LYS A 148 -2.08 -2.86 11.53
C LYS A 148 -2.74 -2.63 10.17
N VAL A 149 -1.92 -2.60 9.13
CA VAL A 149 -2.34 -2.61 7.74
C VAL A 149 -1.53 -3.61 6.92
N GLU A 150 -2.06 -4.00 5.78
CA GLU A 150 -1.32 -4.75 4.76
C GLU A 150 -1.27 -3.94 3.48
N VAL A 151 -0.14 -3.95 2.78
CA VAL A 151 -0.08 -3.33 1.44
C VAL A 151 -0.93 -4.15 0.49
N ASP A 152 -1.70 -3.48 -0.35
CA ASP A 152 -2.60 -4.14 -1.30
C ASP A 152 -1.78 -4.86 -2.38
N MET A 153 -1.85 -6.19 -2.37
CA MET A 153 -1.20 -7.07 -3.37
C MET A 153 -2.23 -7.63 -4.36
N SER A 154 -3.48 -7.14 -4.30
CA SER A 154 -4.60 -7.66 -5.11
C SER A 154 -4.44 -7.43 -6.62
N GLY A 155 -3.55 -6.51 -7.03
CA GLY A 155 -3.41 -6.09 -8.42
C GLY A 155 -4.59 -5.25 -8.93
N ASN A 156 -5.56 -4.90 -8.07
CA ASN A 156 -6.72 -4.08 -8.44
C ASN A 156 -6.34 -2.58 -8.52
N GLY A 157 -5.56 -2.23 -9.54
CA GLY A 157 -5.08 -0.88 -9.76
C GLY A 157 -6.20 0.17 -9.84
N ALA A 158 -7.40 -0.21 -10.30
CA ALA A 158 -8.55 0.68 -10.38
C ALA A 158 -9.07 1.14 -9.01
N GLU A 159 -9.02 0.28 -7.99
CA GLU A 159 -9.41 0.67 -6.63
C GLU A 159 -8.36 1.55 -5.96
N ALA A 160 -7.07 1.20 -6.12
CA ALA A 160 -5.96 2.02 -5.65
C ALA A 160 -5.96 3.42 -6.30
N GLN A 161 -6.22 3.50 -7.61
CA GLN A 161 -6.30 4.77 -8.31
C GLN A 161 -7.48 5.62 -7.83
N ARG A 162 -8.66 5.01 -7.60
CA ARG A 162 -9.82 5.73 -7.03
C ARG A 162 -9.52 6.29 -5.63
N ALA A 163 -8.85 5.52 -4.77
CA ALA A 163 -8.42 6.00 -3.46
C ALA A 163 -7.43 7.17 -3.56
N MET A 164 -6.45 7.08 -4.47
CA MET A 164 -5.50 8.16 -4.77
C MET A 164 -6.22 9.43 -5.24
N ASN A 165 -7.12 9.30 -6.20
CA ASN A 165 -7.91 10.40 -6.74
C ASN A 165 -8.75 11.08 -5.66
N ALA A 166 -9.43 10.30 -4.81
CA ALA A 166 -10.22 10.82 -3.70
C ALA A 166 -9.36 11.58 -2.67
N SER A 167 -8.16 11.09 -2.36
CA SER A 167 -7.23 11.81 -1.48
C SER A 167 -6.75 13.12 -2.11
N MET A 168 -6.41 13.11 -3.40
CA MET A 168 -6.00 14.32 -4.14
C MET A 168 -7.11 15.37 -4.20
N MET A 169 -8.37 14.95 -4.38
CA MET A 169 -9.54 15.83 -4.32
C MET A 169 -9.70 16.44 -2.93
N ARG A 170 -9.63 15.62 -1.87
CA ARG A 170 -9.77 16.07 -0.48
C ARG A 170 -8.69 17.09 -0.08
N LYS A 171 -7.48 16.92 -0.60
CA LYS A 171 -6.35 17.85 -0.39
C LYS A 171 -6.40 19.09 -1.28
N GLY A 172 -7.38 19.19 -2.17
CA GLY A 172 -7.57 20.34 -3.07
C GLY A 172 -6.56 20.41 -4.23
N PHE A 173 -5.83 19.33 -4.52
CA PHE A 173 -4.90 19.28 -5.65
C PHE A 173 -5.60 19.01 -6.98
N THR A 174 -6.81 18.44 -6.96
CA THR A 174 -7.63 18.21 -8.16
C THR A 174 -9.11 18.41 -7.85
N THR A 175 -9.93 18.58 -8.89
CA THR A 175 -11.40 18.63 -8.81
C THR A 175 -11.98 17.42 -9.54
N GLU A 176 -13.24 17.08 -9.25
CA GLU A 176 -13.96 16.00 -9.97
C GLU A 176 -13.99 16.28 -11.48
N ALA A 177 -14.27 17.53 -11.86
CA ALA A 177 -14.28 17.96 -13.25
C ALA A 177 -12.91 17.84 -13.94
N LYS A 178 -11.80 18.19 -13.27
CA LYS A 178 -10.45 17.98 -13.82
C LYS A 178 -10.10 16.50 -13.98
N LEU A 179 -10.58 15.64 -13.09
CA LEU A 179 -10.36 14.20 -13.21
C LEU A 179 -11.16 13.62 -14.39
N ASP A 180 -12.40 14.05 -14.56
CA ASP A 180 -13.27 13.64 -15.66
C ASP A 180 -12.70 14.06 -17.03
N ILE A 181 -12.13 15.27 -17.10
CA ILE A 181 -11.37 15.75 -18.26
C ILE A 181 -10.11 14.89 -18.50
N ALA A 182 -9.43 14.43 -17.46
CA ALA A 182 -8.24 13.58 -17.62
C ALA A 182 -8.60 12.17 -18.13
N GLU A 183 -9.76 11.64 -17.75
CA GLU A 183 -10.22 10.30 -18.13
C GLU A 183 -10.88 10.26 -19.52
N ARG A 184 -11.79 11.20 -19.80
CA ARG A 184 -12.63 11.20 -21.02
C ARG A 184 -12.38 12.40 -21.95
N GLY A 185 -11.54 13.35 -21.53
CA GLY A 185 -11.32 14.58 -22.28
C GLY A 185 -10.63 14.37 -23.63
N ILE A 186 -11.03 15.20 -24.58
CA ILE A 186 -10.44 15.27 -25.92
C ILE A 186 -9.12 16.02 -25.81
N ARG A 187 -8.05 15.42 -26.35
CA ARG A 187 -6.73 16.06 -26.43
C ARG A 187 -6.73 17.13 -27.52
N ALA A 188 -6.26 18.31 -27.17
CA ALA A 188 -6.15 19.46 -28.04
C ALA A 188 -4.84 20.22 -27.80
N GLN A 189 -4.53 21.13 -28.73
CA GLN A 189 -3.44 22.07 -28.58
C GLN A 189 -4.00 23.43 -28.16
N ALA A 190 -3.31 24.12 -27.27
CA ALA A 190 -3.67 25.46 -26.86
C ALA A 190 -2.47 26.40 -26.96
N VAL A 191 -2.72 27.63 -27.40
CA VAL A 191 -1.73 28.71 -27.39
C VAL A 191 -1.94 29.54 -26.13
N VAL A 192 -0.86 29.78 -25.38
CA VAL A 192 -0.90 30.70 -24.24
C VAL A 192 -1.04 32.13 -24.74
N GLN A 193 -2.16 32.79 -24.41
CA GLN A 193 -2.43 34.18 -24.79
C GLN A 193 -1.94 35.17 -23.75
N SER A 194 -2.10 34.85 -22.47
CA SER A 194 -1.60 35.66 -21.36
C SER A 194 -1.20 34.77 -20.19
N LEU A 195 -0.25 35.27 -19.41
CA LEU A 195 0.20 34.66 -18.16
C LEU A 195 0.21 35.76 -17.09
N SER A 196 -0.44 35.51 -15.95
CA SER A 196 -0.35 36.33 -14.75
C SER A 196 0.08 35.49 -13.56
N VAL A 197 0.90 36.08 -12.70
CA VAL A 197 1.40 35.44 -11.47
C VAL A 197 0.85 36.25 -10.29
N PRO A 198 -0.28 35.85 -9.68
CA PRO A 198 -0.93 36.61 -8.60
C PRO A 198 -0.09 36.68 -7.31
N GLY A 199 0.99 35.90 -7.20
CA GLY A 199 1.92 35.93 -6.07
C GLY A 199 1.64 34.92 -4.96
N GLU A 200 0.59 34.10 -5.07
CA GLU A 200 0.35 32.98 -4.15
C GLU A 200 1.38 31.86 -4.39
N ILE A 201 2.03 31.40 -3.34
CA ILE A 201 3.00 30.29 -3.37
C ILE A 201 2.54 29.20 -2.40
N ARG A 202 2.53 27.95 -2.85
CA ARG A 202 2.20 26.77 -2.02
C ARG A 202 3.29 25.72 -2.20
N ASP A 203 3.97 25.35 -1.12
CA ASP A 203 5.04 24.33 -1.12
C ASP A 203 6.11 24.57 -2.20
N GLY A 204 6.54 25.83 -2.40
CA GLY A 204 7.53 26.21 -3.42
C GLY A 204 7.00 26.25 -4.86
N HIS A 205 5.70 26.04 -5.06
CA HIS A 205 5.03 26.15 -6.36
C HIS A 205 4.30 27.48 -6.45
N SER A 206 4.56 28.26 -7.50
CA SER A 206 3.89 29.53 -7.73
C SER A 206 2.55 29.30 -8.42
N LYS A 207 1.49 29.94 -7.91
CA LYS A 207 0.20 30.03 -8.59
C LYS A 207 0.38 30.87 -9.84
N ILE A 208 -0.08 30.34 -10.97
CA ILE A 208 -0.16 31.04 -12.24
C ILE A 208 -1.60 30.98 -12.76
N GLU A 209 -1.99 32.04 -13.46
CA GLU A 209 -3.21 32.09 -14.23
C GLU A 209 -2.84 32.23 -15.71
N LEU A 210 -3.44 31.39 -16.54
CA LEU A 210 -3.19 31.33 -17.97
C LEU A 210 -4.50 31.61 -18.71
N ALA A 211 -4.48 32.51 -19.68
CA ALA A 211 -5.51 32.55 -20.71
C ALA A 211 -5.01 31.75 -21.91
N LEU A 212 -5.83 30.79 -22.36
CA LEU A 212 -5.49 29.84 -23.40
C LEU A 212 -6.47 29.97 -24.56
N ARG A 213 -5.95 29.90 -25.78
CA ARG A 213 -6.78 29.67 -26.97
C ARG A 213 -6.58 28.25 -27.45
N VAL A 214 -7.60 27.43 -27.25
CA VAL A 214 -7.61 26.00 -27.57
C VAL A 214 -8.11 25.81 -28.99
N THR A 215 -7.45 24.92 -29.75
CA THR A 215 -7.87 24.49 -31.09
C THR A 215 -8.48 23.11 -31.01
N ARG A 216 -9.76 23.01 -31.33
CA ARG A 216 -10.52 21.76 -31.39
C ARG A 216 -10.01 20.87 -32.53
N PRO A 217 -10.26 19.54 -32.50
CA PRO A 217 -9.93 18.65 -33.61
C PRO A 217 -10.58 19.03 -34.95
N ASP A 218 -11.74 19.72 -34.91
CA ASP A 218 -12.44 20.22 -36.10
C ASP A 218 -11.85 21.52 -36.68
N GLY A 219 -10.79 22.07 -36.05
CA GLY A 219 -10.11 23.30 -36.46
C GLY A 219 -10.72 24.60 -35.90
N SER A 220 -11.88 24.55 -35.25
CA SER A 220 -12.43 25.71 -34.55
C SER A 220 -11.67 26.00 -33.25
N THR A 221 -11.81 27.22 -32.71
CA THR A 221 -11.09 27.62 -31.49
C THR A 221 -12.02 28.17 -30.42
N PHE A 222 -11.58 28.11 -29.16
CA PHE A 222 -12.24 28.76 -28.02
C PHE A 222 -11.21 29.31 -27.02
N GLY A 223 -11.63 30.29 -26.23
CA GLY A 223 -10.82 30.90 -25.17
C GLY A 223 -11.21 30.36 -23.80
N THR A 224 -10.23 30.08 -22.94
CA THR A 224 -10.47 29.64 -21.55
C THR A 224 -9.39 30.17 -20.60
N ARG A 225 -9.66 30.16 -19.30
CA ARG A 225 -8.72 30.60 -18.26
C ARG A 225 -8.47 29.46 -17.27
N VAL A 226 -7.21 29.19 -16.95
CA VAL A 226 -6.83 28.13 -16.01
C VAL A 226 -5.86 28.62 -14.96
N GLU A 227 -6.10 28.18 -13.72
CA GLU A 227 -5.18 28.35 -12.61
C GLU A 227 -4.40 27.05 -12.35
N LYS A 228 -3.08 27.15 -12.18
CA LYS A 228 -2.22 26.01 -11.85
C LYS A 228 -1.08 26.44 -10.93
N PHE A 229 -0.65 25.55 -10.03
CA PHE A 229 0.58 25.73 -9.26
C PHE A 229 1.73 25.05 -9.99
N LEU A 230 2.75 25.80 -10.39
CA LEU A 230 3.92 25.27 -11.11
C LEU A 230 5.21 25.49 -10.31
N PRO A 231 6.15 24.52 -10.38
CA PRO A 231 7.50 24.77 -9.89
C PRO A 231 8.20 25.81 -10.79
N PRO A 232 9.18 26.57 -10.27
CA PRO A 232 9.86 27.64 -11.02
C PRO A 232 10.46 27.18 -12.35
N THR A 233 10.98 25.94 -12.41
CA THR A 233 11.54 25.34 -13.63
C THR A 233 10.49 25.14 -14.73
N ALA A 234 9.23 24.89 -14.36
CA ALA A 234 8.17 24.63 -15.31
C ALA A 234 7.52 25.90 -15.90
N VAL A 235 7.80 27.08 -15.32
CA VAL A 235 7.22 28.36 -15.78
C VAL A 235 7.68 28.68 -17.21
N GLY A 236 8.88 28.26 -17.61
CA GLY A 236 9.38 28.43 -18.98
C GLY A 236 8.55 27.72 -20.06
N TYR A 237 7.77 26.71 -19.69
CA TYR A 237 6.91 25.97 -20.62
C TYR A 237 5.59 26.67 -20.94
N VAL A 238 5.18 27.64 -20.12
CA VAL A 238 3.86 28.28 -20.21
C VAL A 238 3.96 29.76 -20.56
N GLN A 239 5.00 30.15 -21.28
CA GLN A 239 5.16 31.54 -21.76
C GLN A 239 4.12 31.90 -22.83
N VAL A 240 3.77 33.18 -22.91
CA VAL A 240 2.90 33.72 -23.96
C VAL A 240 3.44 33.33 -25.34
N GLY A 241 2.55 32.82 -26.20
CA GLY A 241 2.88 32.32 -27.54
C GLY A 241 3.32 30.84 -27.60
N ARG A 242 3.59 30.18 -26.46
CA ARG A 242 3.86 28.73 -26.45
C ARG A 242 2.61 27.93 -26.77
N ILE A 243 2.81 26.82 -27.48
CA ILE A 243 1.82 25.78 -27.66
C ILE A 243 1.97 24.77 -26.52
N VAL A 244 0.88 24.52 -25.81
CA VAL A 244 0.79 23.53 -24.72
C VAL A 244 -0.26 22.47 -25.09
N GLN A 245 -0.09 21.26 -24.57
CA GLN A 245 -1.11 20.23 -24.70
C GLN A 245 -2.14 20.36 -23.59
N VAL A 246 -3.41 20.27 -23.97
CA VAL A 246 -4.55 20.32 -23.04
C VAL A 246 -5.52 19.19 -23.32
N SER A 247 -6.28 18.80 -22.29
CA SER A 247 -7.49 18.02 -22.44
C SER A 247 -8.69 18.85 -21.99
N TYR A 248 -9.84 18.68 -22.65
CA TYR A 248 -11.11 19.32 -22.30
C TYR A 248 -12.29 18.40 -22.61
N LEU A 249 -13.46 18.65 -22.02
CA LEU A 249 -14.69 17.96 -22.38
C LEU A 249 -15.49 18.84 -23.36
N PRO A 250 -16.01 18.30 -24.48
CA PRO A 250 -16.77 19.09 -25.44
C PRO A 250 -18.06 19.70 -24.84
N GLU A 251 -18.62 19.08 -23.80
CA GLU A 251 -19.74 19.62 -23.02
C GLU A 251 -19.35 20.74 -22.03
N ASN A 252 -18.06 20.89 -21.69
CA ASN A 252 -17.56 21.92 -20.76
C ASN A 252 -16.16 22.44 -21.17
N GLU A 253 -16.16 23.49 -21.99
CA GLU A 253 -14.94 24.13 -22.51
C GLU A 253 -14.34 25.17 -21.55
N LEU A 254 -15.01 25.47 -20.43
CA LEU A 254 -14.53 26.42 -19.43
C LEU A 254 -13.43 25.82 -18.55
N GLU A 255 -13.33 24.50 -18.49
CA GLU A 255 -12.35 23.80 -17.66
C GLU A 255 -11.46 22.91 -18.53
N VAL A 256 -10.14 23.10 -18.42
CA VAL A 256 -9.16 22.33 -19.19
C VAL A 256 -7.99 21.90 -18.31
N VAL A 257 -7.41 20.74 -18.63
CA VAL A 257 -6.26 20.18 -17.91
C VAL A 257 -5.01 20.33 -18.76
N LEU A 258 -3.98 21.01 -18.23
CA LEU A 258 -2.69 21.17 -18.91
C LEU A 258 -1.77 19.99 -18.65
N THR A 259 -1.25 19.41 -19.74
CA THR A 259 -0.18 18.41 -19.72
C THR A 259 1.15 19.10 -19.96
N LEU A 260 2.01 19.12 -18.93
CA LEU A 260 3.35 19.70 -19.00
C LEU A 260 4.40 18.57 -18.88
N PRO A 261 5.54 18.67 -19.58
CA PRO A 261 6.64 17.73 -19.39
C PRO A 261 7.16 17.79 -17.94
N VAL A 262 7.29 16.63 -17.30
CA VAL A 262 7.67 16.50 -15.88
C VAL A 262 9.19 16.62 -15.68
N ASN A 263 9.99 16.59 -16.75
CA ASN A 263 11.44 16.70 -16.69
C ASN A 263 11.96 17.82 -17.60
N ALA A 264 12.44 18.89 -16.99
CA ALA A 264 13.61 19.64 -17.42
C ALA A 264 14.23 20.45 -16.28
#